data_AF-A0A3E0INZ9-F1
#
_entry.id   AF-A0A3E0INZ9-F1
#
_cell.length_a   1.000
_cell.length_b   1.000
_cell.length_c   1.000
_cell.angle_alpha   90.00
_cell.angle_beta   90.00
_cell.angle_gamma   90.00
#
_symmetry.space_group_name_H-M   'P 1'
#
loop_
_entity.id
_entity.type
_entity.pdbx_description
1 polymer ?
#
loop_
_entity_poly.entity_id
_entity_poly.type
_entity_poly.pdbx_seq_one_letter_code
_entity_poly.pdbx_strand_id
1 'polypeptide(L)'
;QYLEDRLNAYTHSYIYPLAMLIEDEAERQKYIEKLGLATIYELVKSSDIADTQVTAPATIRLNLNGHTLHNGSKVQLLDGTVKVAEAIVENGVAKFDQIRAGVYKVVAPLTEALALPAHAYLVVRENRNNEKTLDYPQIDITQKAISQKVSLQGLSNWEFATVSYDPSTKQVQYRQNKG
;
A
#
# COMPACT_ATOMS: atom_id res chain seq x y z
N GLN A 1 -7.15 -17.83 -1.96
CA GLN A 1 -6.93 -16.45 -2.45
C GLN A 1 -6.58 -15.62 -1.22
N TYR A 2 -5.33 -15.13 -1.17
CA TYR A 2 -4.71 -14.67 0.07
C TYR A 2 -5.30 -13.32 0.51
N LEU A 3 -5.25 -13.02 1.81
CA LEU A 3 -5.72 -11.74 2.35
C LEU A 3 -5.00 -10.54 1.70
N GLU A 4 -3.75 -10.76 1.30
CA GLU A 4 -2.89 -9.83 0.53
C GLU A 4 -3.52 -9.42 -0.80
N ASP A 5 -4.12 -10.36 -1.54
CA ASP A 5 -4.73 -10.10 -2.85
C ASP A 5 -5.92 -9.13 -2.73
N ARG A 6 -6.69 -9.20 -1.64
CA ARG A 6 -7.86 -8.32 -1.41
C ARG A 6 -7.46 -6.92 -0.94
N LEU A 7 -6.41 -6.78 -0.14
CA LEU A 7 -5.88 -5.47 0.30
C LEU A 7 -5.20 -4.71 -0.84
N ASN A 8 -4.68 -5.44 -1.85
CA ASN A 8 -4.10 -4.86 -3.04
C ASN A 8 -5.11 -4.51 -4.15
N ALA A 9 -6.37 -4.91 -4.02
CA ALA A 9 -7.42 -4.73 -5.04
C ALA A 9 -7.97 -3.30 -5.17
N TYR A 10 -7.48 -2.31 -4.41
CA TYR A 10 -7.86 -0.91 -4.62
C TYR A 10 -7.21 -0.36 -5.89
N THR A 11 -8.04 -0.15 -6.92
CA THR A 11 -7.67 0.19 -8.30
C THR A 11 -7.37 1.67 -8.54
N HIS A 12 -7.48 2.53 -7.53
CA HIS A 12 -7.31 3.98 -7.73
C HIS A 12 -5.83 4.37 -7.72
N SER A 13 -5.33 4.84 -8.86
CA SER A 13 -4.06 5.59 -8.93
C SER A 13 -4.22 6.93 -8.20
N TYR A 14 -3.20 7.30 -7.43
CA TYR A 14 -3.17 8.57 -6.71
C TYR A 14 -2.78 9.70 -7.66
N ILE A 15 -3.26 10.91 -7.35
CA ILE A 15 -2.99 12.13 -8.11
C ILE A 15 -2.21 13.13 -7.26
N TYR A 16 -1.38 13.93 -7.89
CA TYR A 16 -0.55 14.94 -7.22
C TYR A 16 -0.24 16.12 -8.14
N PRO A 17 0.00 17.34 -7.61
CA PRO A 17 0.34 18.49 -8.44
C PRO A 17 1.63 18.25 -9.24
N LEU A 18 1.60 18.49 -10.54
CA LEU A 18 2.74 18.27 -11.43
C LEU A 18 3.99 19.06 -10.97
N ALA A 19 3.82 20.33 -10.61
CA ALA A 19 4.89 21.20 -10.10
C ALA A 19 5.57 20.69 -8.82
N MET A 20 4.90 19.81 -8.08
CA MET A 20 5.46 19.23 -6.86
C MET A 20 6.20 17.91 -7.13
N LEU A 21 6.02 17.31 -8.30
CA LEU A 21 6.71 16.08 -8.72
C LEU A 21 7.98 16.40 -9.52
N ILE A 22 7.90 17.35 -10.45
CA ILE A 22 8.95 17.72 -11.40
C ILE A 22 9.28 19.21 -11.27
N GLU A 23 10.50 19.50 -10.84
CA GLU A 23 11.03 20.85 -10.70
C GLU A 23 11.63 21.36 -12.01
N ASP A 24 12.21 20.48 -12.84
CA ASP A 24 12.71 20.83 -14.17
C ASP A 24 11.59 21.41 -15.05
N GLU A 25 11.82 22.63 -15.54
CA GLU A 25 10.79 23.39 -16.26
C GLU A 25 10.50 22.81 -17.65
N ALA A 26 11.54 22.35 -18.37
CA ALA A 26 11.39 21.81 -19.71
C ALA A 26 10.61 20.48 -19.70
N GLU A 27 10.99 19.57 -18.79
CA GLU A 27 10.30 18.31 -18.58
C GLU A 27 8.87 18.52 -18.06
N ARG A 28 8.65 19.51 -17.19
CA ARG A 28 7.30 19.85 -16.74
C ARG A 28 6.43 20.40 -17.87
N GLN A 29 6.97 21.30 -18.70
CA GLN A 29 6.25 21.93 -19.81
C GLN A 29 5.81 20.90 -20.85
N LYS A 30 6.64 19.88 -21.12
CA LYS A 30 6.28 18.72 -21.94
C LYS A 30 4.96 18.08 -21.49
N TYR A 31 4.73 17.90 -20.18
CA TYR A 31 3.50 17.29 -19.68
C TYR A 31 2.30 18.23 -19.66
N ILE A 32 2.53 19.54 -19.50
CA ILE A 32 1.47 20.55 -19.61
C ILE A 32 0.87 20.52 -21.01
N GLU A 33 1.72 20.51 -22.04
CA GLU A 33 1.30 20.46 -23.44
C GLU A 33 0.67 19.12 -23.80
N LYS A 34 1.30 18.01 -23.40
CA LYS A 34 0.82 16.65 -23.67
C LYS A 34 -0.57 16.39 -23.07
N LEU A 35 -0.83 16.88 -21.86
CA LEU A 35 -2.05 16.61 -21.10
C LEU A 35 -3.08 17.74 -21.19
N GLY A 36 -2.74 18.87 -21.82
CA GLY A 36 -3.63 20.04 -21.93
C GLY A 36 -3.92 20.71 -20.58
N LEU A 37 -2.93 20.76 -19.69
CA LEU A 37 -3.09 21.34 -18.35
C LEU A 37 -3.16 22.86 -18.42
N ALA A 38 -4.08 23.47 -17.67
CA ALA A 38 -4.19 24.93 -17.61
C ALA A 38 -3.03 25.56 -16.83
N THR A 39 -2.50 24.85 -15.83
CA THR A 39 -1.40 25.34 -14.98
C THR A 39 -0.48 24.19 -14.52
N ILE A 40 0.67 24.56 -13.98
CA ILE A 40 1.63 23.61 -13.39
C ILE A 40 1.11 22.92 -12.11
N TYR A 41 0.02 23.41 -11.51
CA TYR A 41 -0.54 22.89 -10.26
C TYR A 41 -1.67 21.88 -10.47
N GLU A 42 -2.00 21.60 -11.72
CA GLU A 42 -2.97 20.57 -12.07
C GLU A 42 -2.52 19.19 -11.57
N LEU A 43 -3.51 18.36 -11.24
CA LEU A 43 -3.30 17.06 -10.64
C LEU A 43 -3.06 16.02 -11.74
N VAL A 44 -1.94 15.30 -11.63
CA VAL A 44 -1.56 14.24 -12.57
C VAL A 44 -1.41 12.91 -11.84
N LYS A 45 -1.67 11.81 -12.53
CA LYS A 45 -1.33 10.46 -12.09
C LYS A 45 0.11 10.13 -12.46
N SER A 46 0.72 9.20 -11.74
CA SER A 46 2.03 8.62 -12.09
C SER A 46 2.04 8.00 -13.49
N SER A 47 0.90 7.51 -13.97
CA SER A 47 0.73 6.97 -15.31
C SER A 47 0.76 8.05 -16.41
N ASP A 48 0.34 9.27 -16.11
CA ASP A 48 0.24 10.35 -17.10
C ASP A 48 1.64 10.86 -17.50
N ILE A 49 2.58 10.73 -16.56
CA ILE A 49 4.00 11.08 -16.68
C ILE A 49 4.90 9.85 -16.75
N ALA A 50 4.38 8.69 -17.15
CA ALA A 50 5.12 7.43 -17.13
C ALA A 50 6.40 7.41 -18.01
N ASP A 51 6.47 8.29 -19.01
CA ASP A 51 7.62 8.47 -19.91
C ASP A 51 8.65 9.50 -19.42
N THR A 52 8.53 9.97 -18.17
CA THR A 52 9.49 10.91 -17.59
C THR A 52 10.84 10.29 -17.35
N GLN A 53 11.89 11.07 -17.63
CA GLN A 53 13.27 10.72 -17.28
C GLN A 53 13.63 11.16 -15.86
N VAL A 54 12.76 11.91 -15.19
CA VAL A 54 12.96 12.37 -13.83
C VAL A 54 12.79 11.20 -12.87
N THR A 55 13.92 10.78 -12.30
CA THR A 55 13.99 9.72 -11.30
C THR A 55 14.68 10.23 -10.05
N ALA A 56 14.32 9.67 -8.90
CA ALA A 56 14.96 9.98 -7.63
C ALA A 56 15.05 8.72 -6.76
N PRO A 57 16.06 8.64 -5.87
CA PRO A 57 16.09 7.61 -4.85
C PRO A 57 14.96 7.82 -3.85
N ALA A 58 14.50 6.73 -3.25
CA ALA A 58 13.50 6.75 -2.20
C ALA A 58 13.80 5.71 -1.12
N THR A 59 13.36 5.99 0.12
CA THR A 59 13.55 5.08 1.25
C THR A 59 12.24 4.87 2.00
N ILE A 60 11.90 3.61 2.23
CA ILE A 60 10.81 3.20 3.11
C ILE A 60 11.42 2.64 4.40
N ARG A 61 11.09 3.26 5.54
CA ARG A 61 11.51 2.80 6.87
C ARG A 61 10.35 2.05 7.52
N LEU A 62 10.62 0.90 8.09
CA LEU A 62 9.64 0.05 8.74
C LEU A 62 9.89 0.12 10.25
N ASN A 63 9.00 0.80 10.96
CA ASN A 63 8.97 0.74 12.41
C ASN A 63 8.19 -0.50 12.82
N LEU A 64 8.90 -1.60 13.06
CA LEU A 64 8.30 -2.92 13.30
C LEU A 64 7.67 -3.07 14.69
N ASN A 65 7.93 -2.15 15.64
CA ASN A 65 7.33 -2.17 16.99
C ASN A 65 7.36 -3.55 17.68
N GLY A 66 8.52 -4.23 17.59
CA GLY A 66 8.76 -5.56 18.18
C GLY A 66 8.43 -6.74 17.27
N HIS A 67 7.82 -6.53 16.11
CA HIS A 67 7.62 -7.58 15.12
C HIS A 67 8.90 -7.99 14.39
N THR A 68 8.90 -9.22 13.87
CA THR A 68 9.93 -9.76 12.98
C THR A 68 9.35 -10.02 11.59
N LEU A 69 10.14 -9.77 10.55
CA LEU A 69 9.79 -10.05 9.16
C LEU A 69 10.37 -11.39 8.72
N HIS A 70 9.70 -12.06 7.77
CA HIS A 70 10.26 -13.23 7.11
C HIS A 70 11.55 -12.86 6.34
N ASN A 71 12.49 -13.80 6.25
CA ASN A 71 13.71 -13.59 5.48
C ASN A 71 13.39 -13.27 4.01
N GLY A 72 14.04 -12.26 3.44
CA GLY A 72 13.81 -11.80 2.07
C GLY A 72 12.50 -11.03 1.87
N SER A 73 11.85 -10.56 2.94
CA SER A 73 10.66 -9.70 2.85
C SER A 73 10.92 -8.47 1.98
N LYS A 74 9.93 -8.10 1.15
CA LYS A 74 10.04 -6.98 0.21
C LYS A 74 8.96 -5.94 0.44
N VAL A 75 9.30 -4.67 0.20
CA VAL A 75 8.33 -3.60 -0.01
C VAL A 75 8.12 -3.43 -1.51
N GLN A 76 6.87 -3.27 -1.92
CA GLN A 76 6.52 -2.99 -3.32
C GLN A 76 5.89 -1.61 -3.45
N LEU A 77 6.17 -0.97 -4.59
CA LEU A 77 5.52 0.27 -5.01
C LEU A 77 4.58 -0.04 -6.17
N LEU A 78 3.31 0.36 -6.07
CA LEU A 78 2.32 0.19 -7.12
C LEU A 78 1.79 1.54 -7.64
N ASP A 79 1.55 1.61 -8.94
CA ASP A 79 0.71 2.62 -9.57
C ASP A 79 -0.61 1.96 -9.98
N GLY A 80 -1.68 2.25 -9.25
CA GLY A 80 -2.90 1.45 -9.29
C GLY A 80 -2.59 0.01 -8.92
N THR A 81 -2.75 -0.91 -9.88
CA THR A 81 -2.43 -2.34 -9.73
C THR A 81 -1.08 -2.74 -10.32
N VAL A 82 -0.39 -1.83 -11.02
CA VAL A 82 0.86 -2.12 -11.71
C VAL A 82 2.03 -1.96 -10.75
N LYS A 83 2.82 -3.02 -10.57
CA LYS A 83 4.06 -2.94 -9.79
C LYS A 83 5.12 -2.16 -10.55
N VAL A 84 5.60 -1.09 -9.92
CA VAL A 84 6.60 -0.19 -10.51
C VAL A 84 8.01 -0.48 -10.00
N ALA A 85 8.12 -0.93 -8.75
CA ALA A 85 9.39 -1.28 -8.13
C ALA A 85 9.18 -2.19 -6.92
N GLU A 86 10.23 -2.89 -6.53
CA GLU A 86 10.31 -3.63 -5.27
C GLU A 86 11.73 -3.54 -4.69
N ALA A 87 11.83 -3.60 -3.37
CA ALA A 87 13.10 -3.61 -2.67
C ALA A 87 13.04 -4.56 -1.48
N ILE A 88 14.15 -5.28 -1.24
CA ILE A 88 14.30 -6.14 -0.07
C ILE A 88 14.45 -5.25 1.17
N VAL A 89 13.81 -5.66 2.27
CA VAL A 89 13.96 -4.99 3.56
C VAL A 89 15.22 -5.47 4.24
N GLU A 90 16.16 -4.57 4.46
CA GLU A 90 17.38 -4.80 5.24
C GLU A 90 17.37 -3.91 6.47
N ASN A 91 17.48 -4.50 7.66
CA ASN A 91 17.48 -3.78 8.94
C ASN A 91 16.30 -2.80 9.09
N GLY A 92 15.11 -3.22 8.66
CA GLY A 92 13.90 -2.38 8.71
C GLY A 92 13.86 -1.25 7.67
N VAL A 93 14.70 -1.30 6.64
CA VAL A 93 14.77 -0.28 5.60
C VAL A 93 14.72 -0.93 4.23
N ALA A 94 13.81 -0.45 3.37
CA ALA A 94 13.77 -0.76 1.95
C ALA A 94 14.23 0.46 1.16
N LYS A 95 15.32 0.31 0.39
CA LYS A 95 15.90 1.38 -0.43
C LYS A 95 15.59 1.15 -1.90
N PHE A 96 15.26 2.23 -2.59
CA PHE A 96 15.02 2.26 -4.02
C PHE A 96 15.96 3.29 -4.64
N ASP A 97 16.82 2.88 -5.56
CA ASP A 97 17.87 3.76 -6.10
C ASP A 97 17.33 4.73 -7.15
N GLN A 98 16.44 4.26 -8.02
CA GLN A 98 15.86 5.06 -9.10
C GLN A 98 14.38 4.75 -9.27
N ILE A 99 13.53 5.66 -8.77
CA ILE A 99 12.09 5.62 -8.96
C ILE A 99 11.67 6.87 -9.71
N ARG A 100 10.89 6.70 -10.78
CA ARG A 100 10.35 7.83 -11.55
C ARG A 100 9.47 8.71 -10.66
N ALA A 101 9.47 10.01 -10.90
CA ALA A 101 8.61 10.94 -10.17
C ALA A 101 7.14 10.51 -10.27
N GLY A 102 6.41 10.64 -9.16
CA GLY A 102 5.03 10.16 -9.08
C GLY A 102 4.58 9.85 -7.65
N VAL A 103 3.35 9.36 -7.53
CA VAL A 103 2.78 8.85 -6.29
C VAL A 103 2.48 7.37 -6.41
N TYR A 104 2.96 6.60 -5.44
CA TYR A 104 2.86 5.15 -5.43
C TYR A 104 2.24 4.64 -4.15
N LYS A 105 1.37 3.64 -4.27
CA LYS A 105 0.92 2.84 -3.14
C LYS A 105 2.10 2.04 -2.61
N VAL A 106 2.31 2.07 -1.30
CA VAL A 106 3.33 1.25 -0.64
C VAL A 106 2.66 -0.03 -0.14
N VAL A 107 3.14 -1.17 -0.61
CA VAL A 107 2.74 -2.50 -0.13
C VAL A 107 3.84 -3.01 0.79
N ALA A 108 3.51 -3.09 2.08
CA ALA A 108 4.42 -3.56 3.11
C ALA A 108 4.38 -5.10 3.21
N PRO A 109 5.50 -5.75 3.57
CA PRO A 109 5.52 -7.19 3.82
C PRO A 109 4.75 -7.56 5.09
N LEU A 110 4.19 -8.76 5.10
CA LEU A 110 3.58 -9.35 6.30
C LEU A 110 4.66 -9.76 7.32
N THR A 111 4.41 -9.51 8.61
CA THR A 111 5.29 -10.01 9.68
C THR A 111 5.05 -11.49 9.95
N GLU A 112 5.97 -12.15 10.66
CA GLU A 112 5.79 -13.53 11.12
C GLU A 112 4.55 -13.70 12.02
N ALA A 113 4.16 -12.62 12.70
CA ALA A 113 2.96 -12.54 13.54
C ALA A 113 1.70 -12.07 12.77
N LEU A 114 1.75 -12.09 11.43
CA LEU A 114 0.63 -11.71 10.55
C LEU A 114 0.14 -10.26 10.73
N ALA A 115 1.04 -9.33 11.07
CA ALA A 115 0.74 -7.91 11.18
C ALA A 115 1.10 -7.14 9.91
N LEU A 116 0.31 -6.11 9.61
CA LEU A 116 0.56 -5.14 8.55
C LEU A 116 0.44 -3.72 9.14
N PRO A 117 1.21 -2.76 8.60
CA PRO A 117 1.05 -1.35 8.95
C PRO A 117 -0.21 -0.80 8.28
N ALA A 118 -0.59 0.43 8.67
CA ALA A 118 -1.63 1.15 7.94
C ALA A 118 -1.23 1.40 6.47
N HIS A 119 -2.23 1.55 5.60
CA HIS A 119 -1.99 1.89 4.21
C HIS A 119 -1.21 3.22 4.08
N ALA A 120 -0.22 3.22 3.20
CA ALA A 120 0.61 4.39 2.95
C ALA A 120 0.86 4.58 1.46
N TYR A 121 1.17 5.81 1.11
CA TYR A 121 1.67 6.20 -0.20
C TYR A 121 3.03 6.89 -0.07
N LEU A 122 3.83 6.77 -1.11
CA LEU A 122 5.11 7.44 -1.28
C LEU A 122 4.97 8.44 -2.43
N VAL A 123 5.30 9.69 -2.17
CA VAL A 123 5.43 10.73 -3.21
C VAL A 123 6.91 10.82 -3.53
N VAL A 124 7.28 10.48 -4.75
CA VAL A 124 8.63 10.59 -5.28
C VAL A 124 8.72 11.87 -6.10
N ARG A 125 9.58 12.78 -5.65
CA ARG A 125 9.76 14.11 -6.22
C ARG A 125 11.21 14.30 -6.63
N GLU A 126 11.41 15.07 -7.68
CA GLU A 126 12.72 15.53 -8.12
C GLU A 126 13.44 16.31 -7.01
N ASN A 127 14.73 16.05 -6.79
CA ASN A 127 15.61 16.85 -5.91
C ASN A 127 15.10 17.05 -4.46
N ARG A 128 14.22 16.18 -3.96
CA ARG A 128 13.70 16.23 -2.58
C ARG A 128 13.99 14.95 -1.81
N ASN A 129 13.83 15.03 -0.49
CA ASN A 129 13.81 13.84 0.35
C ASN A 129 12.52 13.04 0.09
N ASN A 130 12.68 11.79 -0.36
CA ASN A 130 11.61 10.87 -0.69
C ASN A 130 11.60 9.72 0.31
N GLU A 131 11.20 10.03 1.54
CA GLU A 131 11.16 9.07 2.64
C GLU A 131 9.74 8.87 3.17
N LYS A 132 9.44 7.64 3.57
CA LYS A 132 8.21 7.31 4.29
C LYS A 132 8.50 6.29 5.39
N THR A 133 7.98 6.54 6.58
CA THR A 133 7.96 5.55 7.67
C THR A 133 6.62 4.84 7.67
N LEU A 134 6.66 3.51 7.78
CA LEU A 134 5.51 2.65 8.01
C LEU A 134 5.55 2.16 9.45
N ASP A 135 4.55 2.54 10.23
CA ASP A 135 4.41 2.11 11.62
C ASP A 135 3.52 0.86 11.69
N TYR A 136 4.13 -0.25 12.10
CA TYR A 136 3.39 -1.48 12.40
C TYR A 136 2.65 -1.33 13.74
N PRO A 137 1.54 -2.06 13.95
CA PRO A 137 0.94 -2.11 15.28
C PRO A 137 1.95 -2.63 16.32
N GLN A 138 1.77 -2.30 17.60
CA GLN A 138 2.60 -2.90 18.63
C GLN A 138 2.28 -4.38 18.80
N ILE A 139 3.32 -5.18 19.03
CA ILE A 139 3.20 -6.62 19.26
C ILE A 139 2.40 -6.98 20.52
N ASP A 140 2.48 -6.12 21.56
CA ASP A 140 1.87 -6.32 22.87
C ASP A 140 0.52 -5.60 23.04
N ILE A 141 0.14 -4.74 22.08
CA ILE A 141 -1.28 -4.52 21.87
C ILE A 141 -1.72 -5.90 21.44
N THR A 142 -2.28 -6.65 22.39
CA THR A 142 -3.08 -7.83 22.10
C THR A 142 -3.93 -7.37 20.95
N GLN A 143 -3.60 -7.78 19.72
CA GLN A 143 -4.59 -7.78 18.68
C GLN A 143 -5.63 -8.63 19.37
N LYS A 144 -6.66 -7.99 19.94
CA LYS A 144 -7.91 -8.66 20.23
C LYS A 144 -8.20 -9.19 18.87
N ALA A 145 -7.82 -10.45 18.72
CA ALA A 145 -7.89 -11.25 17.56
C ALA A 145 -9.36 -11.12 17.20
N ILE A 146 -9.70 -10.13 16.35
CA ILE A 146 -11.08 -9.66 16.27
C ILE A 146 -11.79 -10.86 15.68
N SER A 147 -12.58 -11.55 16.50
CA SER A 147 -13.28 -12.73 16.05
C SER A 147 -14.13 -12.30 14.86
N GLN A 148 -13.76 -12.76 13.67
CA GLN A 148 -14.45 -12.36 12.46
C GLN A 148 -15.68 -13.25 12.35
N LYS A 149 -16.87 -12.67 12.53
CA LYS A 149 -18.14 -13.36 12.33
C LYS A 149 -18.72 -12.99 10.97
N VAL A 150 -18.90 -13.98 10.11
CA VAL A 150 -19.70 -13.88 8.88
C VAL A 150 -21.07 -14.49 9.16
N SER A 151 -22.12 -13.71 8.95
CA SER A 151 -23.52 -14.13 9.05
C SER A 151 -24.07 -14.37 7.65
N LEU A 152 -24.63 -15.57 7.41
CA LEU A 152 -25.32 -15.89 6.16
C LEU A 152 -26.82 -15.82 6.40
N GLN A 153 -27.49 -14.89 5.72
CA GLN A 153 -28.92 -14.62 5.85
C GLN A 153 -29.70 -15.10 4.62
N GLY A 154 -30.91 -15.63 4.83
CA GLY A 154 -31.79 -16.16 3.78
C GLY A 154 -32.73 -15.11 3.18
N LEU A 155 -33.85 -15.56 2.58
CA LEU A 155 -34.94 -14.70 2.09
C LEU A 155 -35.75 -14.12 3.28
N SER A 156 -35.09 -13.39 4.17
CA SER A 156 -35.58 -12.57 5.29
C SER A 156 -34.35 -12.16 6.14
N ASN A 157 -34.53 -11.48 7.27
CA ASN A 157 -33.47 -11.22 8.26
C ASN A 157 -33.04 -12.49 9.05
N TRP A 158 -33.30 -13.69 8.53
CA TRP A 158 -33.00 -14.96 9.20
C TRP A 158 -31.57 -15.41 8.93
N GLU A 159 -30.74 -15.52 9.98
CA GLU A 159 -29.38 -16.07 9.94
C GLU A 159 -29.43 -17.61 9.94
N PHE A 160 -29.18 -18.26 8.79
CA PHE A 160 -29.17 -19.73 8.68
C PHE A 160 -27.80 -20.35 8.94
N ALA A 161 -26.73 -19.56 8.86
CA ALA A 161 -25.39 -20.03 9.20
C ALA A 161 -24.48 -18.89 9.69
N THR A 162 -23.51 -19.28 10.52
CA THR A 162 -22.42 -18.42 10.97
C THR A 162 -21.10 -19.11 10.69
N VAL A 163 -20.12 -18.35 10.20
CA VAL A 163 -18.70 -18.71 10.23
C VAL A 163 -18.00 -17.74 11.17
N SER A 164 -17.29 -18.26 12.16
CA SER A 164 -16.44 -17.46 13.05
C SER A 164 -15.00 -17.94 13.00
N TYR A 165 -14.07 -17.01 12.81
CA TYR A 165 -12.64 -17.26 12.96
C TYR A 165 -12.15 -16.70 14.29
N ASP A 166 -11.48 -17.53 15.07
CA ASP A 166 -10.78 -17.13 16.29
C ASP A 166 -9.26 -17.13 16.03
N PRO A 167 -8.64 -15.94 15.87
CA PRO A 167 -7.20 -15.86 15.63
C PRO A 167 -6.35 -16.26 16.84
N SER A 168 -6.89 -16.32 18.05
CA SER A 168 -6.14 -16.76 19.24
C SER A 168 -5.92 -18.27 19.27
N THR A 169 -6.92 -19.03 18.82
CA THR A 169 -6.86 -20.51 18.73
C THR A 169 -6.55 -21.01 17.32
N LYS A 170 -6.54 -20.12 16.32
CA LYS A 170 -6.45 -20.45 14.88
C LYS A 170 -7.57 -21.39 14.42
N GLN A 171 -8.71 -21.38 15.10
CA GLN A 171 -9.84 -22.25 14.79
C GLN A 171 -10.90 -21.51 13.97
N VAL A 172 -11.48 -22.25 13.02
CA VAL A 172 -12.68 -21.84 12.29
C VAL A 172 -13.84 -22.65 12.84
N GLN A 173 -14.88 -21.96 13.30
CA GLN A 173 -16.13 -22.58 13.74
C GLN A 173 -17.22 -22.27 12.72
N TYR A 174 -17.88 -23.33 12.26
CA TYR A 174 -19.08 -23.25 11.44
C TYR A 174 -20.28 -23.66 12.28
N ARG A 175 -21.31 -22.83 12.31
CA ARG A 175 -22.59 -23.13 12.96
C ARG A 175 -23.72 -23.00 11.95
N GLN A 176 -24.39 -24.11 11.66
CA GLN A 176 -25.65 -24.10 10.93
C GLN A 176 -26.79 -23.93 11.94
N ASN A 177 -27.60 -22.89 11.79
CA ASN A 177 -28.79 -22.72 12.60
C ASN A 177 -29.91 -23.54 11.94
N LYS A 178 -30.49 -24.49 12.70
CA LYS A 178 -31.74 -25.11 12.28
C LYS A 178 -32.83 -24.06 12.40
N GLY A 179 -33.62 -23.88 11.34
CA GLY A 179 -34.77 -22.97 11.31
C GLY A 179 -35.84 -23.39 12.30
#